data_AF-A0A442AR34-F1
#
_entry.id   AF-A0A442AR34-F1
#
_cell.length_a   1.000
_cell.length_b   1.000
_cell.length_c   1.000
_cell.angle_alpha   90.00
_cell.angle_beta   90.00
_cell.angle_gamma   90.00
#
_symmetry.space_group_name_H-M   'P 1'
#
loop_
_entity.id
_entity.type
_entity.pdbx_description
1 polymer ?
#
loop_
_entity_poly.entity_id
_entity_poly.type
_entity_poly.pdbx_seq_one_letter_code
_entity_poly.pdbx_strand_id
1 'polypeptide(L)'
;LLITVVTGGDPVENKGDGIFLSHDERYEVTREFLDIYKAVLRGETVAFAGKHFRIEDGRLLFPPVQTPHPPLYFGGSSDAANAVAAEQIDKYLT
;
A
#
# COMPACT_ATOMS: atom_id res chain seq x y z
N LEU A 1 1.58 -14.80 8.78
CA LEU A 1 2.26 -13.51 8.63
C LEU A 1 1.30 -12.39 9.01
N LEU A 2 1.84 -11.29 9.52
CA LEU A 2 1.14 -10.02 9.74
C LEU A 2 2.00 -8.94 9.07
N ILE A 3 1.36 -8.01 8.37
CA ILE A 3 2.08 -7.01 7.58
C ILE A 3 1.68 -5.63 8.06
N THR A 4 2.67 -4.82 8.45
CA THR A 4 2.47 -3.41 8.74
C THR A 4 2.94 -2.60 7.56
N VAL A 5 2.03 -1.87 6.94
CA VAL A 5 2.33 -0.94 5.85
C VAL A 5 2.72 0.39 6.47
N VAL A 6 3.80 0.99 5.98
CA VAL A 6 4.34 2.26 6.47
C VAL A 6 4.54 3.20 5.29
N THR A 7 3.84 4.33 5.29
CA THR A 7 4.09 5.41 4.34
C THR A 7 5.30 6.21 4.84
N GLY A 8 6.36 6.31 4.03
CA GLY A 8 7.62 6.96 4.41
C GLY A 8 7.43 8.38 4.96
N GLY A 9 7.78 8.60 6.23
CA GLY A 9 7.51 9.85 6.94
C GLY A 9 8.59 10.91 6.79
N ASP A 10 9.86 10.50 6.74
CA ASP A 10 11.02 11.39 6.75
C ASP A 10 11.43 11.82 5.33
N PRO A 11 11.34 13.12 4.98
CA PRO A 11 11.74 13.61 3.67
C PRO A 11 13.23 13.46 3.34
N VAL A 12 14.12 13.39 4.33
CA VAL A 12 15.57 13.21 4.11
C VAL A 12 15.86 11.77 3.75
N GLU A 13 15.33 10.83 4.52
CA GLU A 13 15.42 9.39 4.24
C GLU A 13 14.82 9.06 2.87
N ASN A 14 13.61 9.54 2.61
CA ASN A 14 12.93 9.34 1.32
C ASN A 14 13.79 9.82 0.13
N LYS A 15 14.43 10.99 0.24
CA LYS A 15 15.34 11.49 -0.82
C LYS A 15 16.58 10.62 -0.98
N GLY A 16 17.10 10.07 0.12
CA GLY A 16 18.18 9.08 0.09
C GLY A 16 17.81 7.83 -0.71
N ASP A 17 16.56 7.38 -0.61
CA ASP A 17 16.00 6.25 -1.37
C ASP A 17 15.51 6.63 -2.78
N GLY A 18 15.70 7.89 -3.20
CA GLY A 18 15.29 8.38 -4.52
C GLY A 18 13.80 8.72 -4.65
N ILE A 19 13.08 8.85 -3.53
CA ILE A 19 11.67 9.24 -3.47
C ILE A 19 11.58 10.75 -3.20
N PHE A 20 11.08 11.49 -4.20
CA PHE A 20 10.99 12.96 -4.15
C PHE A 20 9.55 13.49 -4.01
N LEU A 21 8.64 12.64 -3.56
CA LEU A 21 7.21 12.94 -3.47
C LEU A 21 6.87 13.79 -2.23
N SER A 22 5.90 14.70 -2.41
CA SER A 22 5.30 15.47 -1.31
C SER A 22 4.58 14.57 -0.30
N HIS A 23 4.16 15.13 0.84
CA HIS A 23 3.42 14.37 1.85
C HIS A 23 2.19 13.68 1.25
N ASP A 24 1.35 14.45 0.55
CA ASP A 24 0.09 13.96 -0.01
C ASP A 24 0.33 12.93 -1.13
N GLU A 25 1.29 13.17 -2.01
CA GLU A 25 1.64 12.23 -3.08
C GLU A 25 2.10 10.87 -2.55
N ARG A 26 2.76 10.82 -1.38
CA ARG A 26 3.12 9.52 -0.76
C ARG A 26 1.89 8.74 -0.30
N TYR A 27 0.81 9.42 0.10
CA TYR A 27 -0.45 8.75 0.41
C TYR A 27 -1.22 8.35 -0.85
N GLU A 28 -1.10 9.09 -1.95
CA GLU A 28 -1.60 8.63 -3.25
C GLU A 28 -0.91 7.32 -3.69
N VAL A 29 0.42 7.26 -3.60
CA VAL A 29 1.19 6.02 -3.86
C VAL A 29 0.73 4.88 -2.94
N THR A 30 0.54 5.17 -1.66
CA THR A 30 0.11 4.17 -0.67
C THR A 30 -1.26 3.58 -1.04
N ARG A 31 -2.21 4.41 -1.50
CA ARG A 31 -3.53 3.93 -1.94
C ARG A 31 -3.42 3.03 -3.16
N GLU A 32 -2.72 3.48 -4.21
CA GLU A 32 -2.54 2.67 -5.43
C GLU A 32 -1.84 1.35 -5.11
N PHE A 33 -0.79 1.40 -4.27
CA PHE A 33 -0.08 0.21 -3.80
C PHE A 33 -1.02 -0.76 -3.09
N LEU A 34 -1.85 -0.30 -2.15
CA LEU A 34 -2.76 -1.17 -1.40
C LEU A 34 -3.83 -1.80 -2.28
N ASP A 35 -4.34 -1.08 -3.28
CA ASP A 35 -5.30 -1.63 -4.25
C ASP A 35 -4.68 -2.79 -5.03
N ILE A 36 -3.49 -2.55 -5.59
CA ILE A 36 -2.73 -3.57 -6.35
C ILE A 36 -2.38 -4.75 -5.43
N TYR A 37 -1.78 -4.45 -4.27
CA TYR A 37 -1.23 -5.44 -3.35
C TYR A 37 -2.30 -6.39 -2.83
N LYS A 38 -3.46 -5.87 -2.42
CA LYS A 38 -4.58 -6.69 -1.96
C LYS A 38 -5.15 -7.55 -3.09
N ALA A 39 -5.27 -7.01 -4.30
CA ALA A 39 -5.77 -7.77 -5.45
C ALA A 39 -4.85 -8.95 -5.80
N VAL A 40 -3.54 -8.72 -5.93
CA VAL A 40 -2.61 -9.83 -6.23
C VAL A 40 -2.54 -10.86 -5.09
N LEU A 41 -2.67 -10.44 -3.83
CA LEU A 41 -2.73 -11.36 -2.69
C LEU A 41 -4.00 -12.22 -2.66
N ARG A 42 -5.12 -11.73 -3.22
CA ARG A 42 -6.34 -12.52 -3.43
C ARG A 42 -6.25 -13.47 -4.63
N GLY A 43 -5.10 -13.51 -5.31
CA GLY A 43 -4.87 -14.36 -6.48
C GLY A 43 -5.38 -13.76 -7.79
N GLU A 44 -5.72 -12.48 -7.80
CA GLU A 44 -6.15 -11.79 -9.03
C GLU A 44 -4.96 -11.53 -9.96
N THR A 45 -5.24 -11.48 -11.26
CA THR A 45 -4.31 -10.90 -12.25
C THR A 45 -4.68 -9.44 -12.45
N VAL A 46 -3.73 -8.55 -12.18
CA VAL A 46 -3.93 -7.11 -12.10
C VAL A 46 -3.34 -6.43 -13.32
N ALA A 47 -4.19 -5.72 -14.06
CA ALA A 47 -3.79 -4.63 -14.93
C ALA A 47 -4.19 -3.32 -14.26
N PHE A 48 -3.26 -2.39 -14.09
CA PHE A 48 -3.45 -1.14 -13.35
C PHE A 48 -2.78 0.01 -14.08
N ALA A 49 -3.43 1.16 -14.17
CA ALA A 49 -2.87 2.37 -14.75
C ALA A 49 -3.33 3.58 -13.93
N GLY A 50 -2.56 3.89 -12.90
CA GLY A 50 -2.76 5.03 -12.01
C GLY A 50 -1.79 6.16 -12.31
N LYS A 51 -1.71 7.11 -11.38
CA LYS A 51 -0.75 8.22 -11.43
C LYS A 51 0.66 7.73 -11.15
N HIS A 52 0.81 6.75 -10.26
CA HIS A 52 2.12 6.30 -9.77
C HIS A 52 2.51 4.91 -10.25
N PHE A 53 1.55 4.03 -10.52
CA PHE A 53 1.81 2.67 -11.02
C PHE A 53 1.21 2.41 -12.40
N ARG A 54 1.95 1.64 -13.22
CA ARG A 54 1.45 1.00 -14.44
C ARG A 54 1.83 -0.47 -14.46
N ILE A 55 0.84 -1.35 -14.53
CA ILE A 55 0.96 -2.80 -14.48
C ILE A 55 0.08 -3.40 -15.58
N GLU A 56 0.57 -4.38 -16.32
CA GLU A 56 -0.19 -5.02 -17.42
C GLU A 56 -0.54 -6.49 -17.15
N ASP A 57 0.29 -7.25 -16.41
CA ASP A 57 0.07 -8.67 -16.04
C ASP A 57 0.61 -8.98 -14.63
N GLY A 58 0.19 -8.19 -13.64
CA GLY A 58 0.64 -8.34 -12.25
C GLY A 58 -0.07 -9.50 -11.56
N ARG A 59 0.65 -10.55 -11.18
CA ARG A 59 0.07 -11.70 -10.46
C ARG A 59 1.10 -12.43 -9.61
N LEU A 60 0.62 -13.16 -8.62
CA LEU A 60 1.45 -14.05 -7.82
C LEU A 60 1.40 -15.47 -8.36
N LEU A 61 2.58 -16.05 -8.62
CA LEU A 61 2.71 -17.48 -8.96
C LEU A 61 2.53 -18.38 -7.73
N PHE A 62 2.77 -17.83 -6.54
CA PHE A 62 2.66 -18.52 -5.26
C PHE A 62 1.71 -17.73 -4.34
N PRO A 63 0.44 -18.17 -4.20
CA PRO A 63 -0.52 -17.46 -3.38
C PRO A 63 -0.19 -17.60 -1.88
N PRO A 64 -0.60 -16.62 -1.05
CA PRO A 64 -0.46 -16.74 0.40
C PRO A 64 -1.34 -17.87 0.96
N VAL A 65 -0.95 -18.42 2.12
CA VAL A 65 -1.75 -19.42 2.84
C VAL A 65 -2.98 -18.80 3.51
N GLN A 66 -2.89 -17.54 3.96
CA GLN A 66 -3.97 -16.85 4.67
C GLN A 66 -4.97 -16.24 3.70
N THR A 67 -6.26 -16.39 4.02
CA THR A 67 -7.39 -15.86 3.23
C THR A 67 -8.15 -14.77 4.01
N PRO A 68 -8.70 -13.74 3.32
CA PRO A 68 -8.53 -13.46 1.89
C PRO A 68 -7.11 -13.01 1.52
N HIS A 69 -6.34 -12.54 2.50
CA HIS A 69 -4.92 -12.22 2.43
C HIS A 69 -4.35 -12.17 3.87
N PRO A 70 -3.02 -12.10 4.08
CA PRO A 70 -2.46 -11.76 5.38
C PRO A 70 -3.06 -10.45 5.92
N PRO A 71 -3.35 -10.33 7.23
CA PRO A 71 -3.86 -9.10 7.82
C PRO A 71 -2.89 -7.93 7.64
N LEU A 72 -3.44 -6.80 7.20
CA LEU A 72 -2.73 -5.55 6.98
C LEU A 72 -2.99 -4.58 8.14
N TYR A 73 -1.90 -4.03 8.65
CA TYR A 73 -1.87 -3.03 9.70
C TYR A 73 -1.35 -1.71 9.15
N PHE A 74 -1.82 -0.60 9.70
CA PHE A 74 -1.37 0.73 9.33
C PHE A 74 -1.55 1.67 10.51
N GLY A 75 -0.71 2.70 10.59
CA GLY A 75 -0.79 3.75 11.60
C GLY A 75 -0.41 5.09 11.01
N GLY A 76 -0.78 6.15 11.72
CA GLY A 76 -0.51 7.53 11.33
C GLY A 76 -1.70 8.44 11.62
N SER A 77 -1.41 9.64 12.11
CA SER A 77 -2.44 10.54 12.64
C SER A 77 -2.84 11.68 11.70
N SER A 78 -2.29 11.74 10.49
CA SER A 78 -2.71 12.74 9.50
C SER A 78 -4.08 12.37 8.90
N ASP A 79 -4.80 13.37 8.39
CA ASP A 79 -6.10 13.12 7.73
C ASP A 79 -5.96 12.16 6.53
N ALA A 80 -4.88 12.30 5.77
CA ALA A 80 -4.58 11.40 4.66
C ALA A 80 -4.33 9.95 5.14
N ALA A 81 -3.63 9.77 6.26
CA ALA A 81 -3.38 8.46 6.87
C ALA A 81 -4.67 7.82 7.40
N ASN A 82 -5.49 8.60 8.10
CA ASN A 82 -6.78 8.15 8.61
C ASN A 82 -7.70 7.71 7.46
N ALA A 83 -7.72 8.45 6.34
CA ALA A 83 -8.48 8.07 5.17
C ALA A 83 -8.01 6.72 4.59
N VAL A 84 -6.70 6.50 4.43
CA VAL A 84 -6.16 5.20 3.96
C VAL A 84 -6.53 4.07 4.94
N ALA A 85 -6.38 4.31 6.23
CA ALA A 85 -6.69 3.32 7.26
C ALA A 85 -8.17 2.90 7.22
N ALA A 86 -9.08 3.87 7.10
CA ALA A 86 -10.52 3.61 7.06
C ALA A 86 -10.96 2.86 5.79
N GLU A 87 -10.30 3.09 4.66
CA GLU A 87 -10.70 2.51 3.37
C GLU A 87 -10.11 1.12 3.13
N GLN A 88 -8.83 0.90 3.50
CA GLN A 88 -8.05 -0.22 2.93
C GLN A 88 -7.44 -1.19 3.95
N ILE A 89 -7.43 -0.86 5.25
CA ILE A 89 -6.62 -1.55 6.27
C ILE A 89 -7.49 -2.40 7.22
N ASP A 90 -6.96 -3.55 7.66
CA ASP A 90 -7.70 -4.47 8.53
C ASP A 90 -7.61 -4.07 10.01
N LYS A 91 -6.47 -3.50 10.44
CA LYS A 91 -6.25 -3.00 11.80
C LYS A 91 -5.47 -1.70 11.86
N TYR A 92 -6.06 -0.70 12.51
CA TYR A 92 -5.41 0.58 12.80
C TYR A 92 -4.55 0.49 14.07
N LEU A 93 -3.32 0.99 14.00
CA LEU A 93 -2.37 1.08 15.11
C LEU A 93 -2.32 2.53 15.61
N THR A 94 -2.61 2.72 16.91
CA THR A 94 -2.61 4.01 17.60
C THR A 94 -1.64 4.04 18.78
#